data_AF-A0A212J180-F1
#
_entry.id   AF-A0A212J180-F1
#
_cell.length_a   1.000
_cell.length_b   1.000
_cell.length_c   1.000
_cell.angle_alpha   90.00
_cell.angle_beta   90.00
_cell.angle_gamma   90.00
#
_symmetry.space_group_name_H-M   'P 1'
#
loop_
_entity.id
_entity.type
_entity.pdbx_description
1 polymer ?
#
loop_
_entity_poly.entity_id
_entity_poly.type
_entity_poly.pdbx_seq_one_letter_code
_entity_poly.pdbx_strand_id
1 'polypeptide(L)' 'MNFYPFNDIETISPRPMLFIMGENAHSRSFTEDAHSRAAEPKELITVANAGHFDLYDKIDLIPFDKLEKFFRDSLK' A
#
# COMPACT_ATOMS: atom_id res chain seq x y z
N MET A 1 -5.74 -21.07 13.62
CA MET A 1 -6.48 -20.04 12.86
C MET A 1 -6.12 -20.26 11.40
N ASN A 2 -7.05 -20.74 10.57
CA ASN A 2 -6.80 -21.18 9.19
C ASN A 2 -7.13 -20.08 8.17
N PHE A 3 -6.68 -18.84 8.44
CA PHE A 3 -6.93 -17.71 7.56
C PHE A 3 -5.60 -17.09 7.15
N TYR A 4 -5.35 -17.09 5.84
CA TYR A 4 -4.12 -16.58 5.24
C TYR A 4 -4.48 -15.41 4.33
N PRO A 5 -4.42 -14.15 4.83
CA PRO A 5 -5.03 -12.99 4.17
C PRO A 5 -4.45 -12.64 2.80
N PHE A 6 -3.24 -13.10 2.50
CA PHE A 6 -2.55 -12.81 1.25
C PHE A 6 -2.52 -14.02 0.30
N ASN A 7 -3.19 -15.13 0.63
CA ASN A 7 -3.35 -16.21 -0.35
C ASN A 7 -4.08 -15.66 -1.57
N ASP A 8 -3.56 -16.00 -2.74
CA ASP A 8 -4.09 -15.57 -4.04
C ASP A 8 -4.02 -14.05 -4.29
N ILE A 9 -3.19 -13.29 -3.56
CA ILE A 9 -3.01 -11.84 -3.78
C ILE A 9 -2.55 -11.52 -5.21
N GLU A 10 -1.82 -12.43 -5.84
CA GLU A 10 -1.41 -12.36 -7.24
C GLU A 10 -2.59 -12.32 -8.22
N THR A 11 -3.76 -12.86 -7.84
CA THR A 11 -4.99 -12.84 -8.66
C THR A 11 -5.65 -11.46 -8.72
N ILE A 12 -5.12 -10.48 -7.97
CA ILE A 12 -5.54 -9.09 -8.13
C ILE A 12 -5.11 -8.56 -9.51
N SER A 13 -3.95 -8.98 -10.02
CA SER A 13 -3.49 -8.69 -11.37
C SER A 13 -4.54 -9.13 -12.42
N PRO A 14 -4.77 -8.35 -13.50
CA PRO A 14 -4.02 -7.17 -13.96
C PRO A 14 -4.48 -5.83 -13.35
N ARG A 15 -5.34 -5.84 -12.32
CA ARG A 15 -5.77 -4.59 -11.67
C ARG A 15 -4.59 -4.00 -10.90
N PRO A 16 -4.34 -2.69 -11.03
CA PRO A 16 -3.20 -2.06 -10.37
C PRO A 16 -3.39 -2.04 -8.85
N MET A 17 -2.27 -2.18 -8.12
CA MET A 17 -2.23 -2.13 -6.67
C MET A 17 -1.27 -1.05 -6.19
N LEU A 18 -1.73 -0.18 -5.28
CA LEU A 18 -0.89 0.82 -4.62
C LEU A 18 -0.81 0.52 -3.13
N PHE A 19 0.41 0.32 -2.64
CA PHE A 19 0.72 0.14 -1.24
C PHE A 19 1.35 1.42 -0.68
N ILE A 20 0.91 1.83 0.51
CA ILE A 20 1.46 3.02 1.22
C ILE A 20 1.75 2.61 2.66
N MET A 21 2.96 2.90 3.12
CA MET A 21 3.39 2.63 4.49
C MET A 21 4.29 3.74 5.01
N GLY A 22 4.30 3.93 6.33
CA GLY A 22 5.28 4.80 6.99
C GLY A 22 6.64 4.11 7.12
N GLU A 23 7.73 4.85 6.93
CA GLU A 23 9.10 4.36 7.06
C GLU A 23 9.38 3.73 8.42
N ASN A 24 8.87 4.36 9.48
CA ASN A 24 9.06 3.98 10.89
C ASN A 24 7.87 3.19 11.45
N ALA A 25 6.95 2.73 10.59
CA ALA A 25 5.78 1.98 11.04
C ALA A 25 6.19 0.58 11.51
N HIS A 26 5.79 0.20 12.73
CA HIS A 26 5.94 -1.18 13.20
C HIS A 26 5.22 -2.20 12.29
N SER A 27 4.17 -1.76 11.60
CA SER A 27 3.39 -2.57 10.65
C SER A 27 4.03 -2.69 9.26
N ARG A 28 5.20 -2.09 9.02
CA ARG A 28 5.87 -2.03 7.72
C ARG A 28 6.05 -3.42 7.07
N SER A 29 6.45 -4.41 7.86
CA SER A 29 6.69 -5.78 7.39
C SER A 29 5.47 -6.42 6.74
N PHE A 30 4.25 -6.07 7.17
CA PHE A 30 3.03 -6.57 6.54
C PHE A 30 2.86 -6.06 5.11
N THR A 31 3.15 -4.79 4.88
CA THR A 31 3.08 -4.18 3.56
C THR A 31 4.18 -4.72 2.65
N GLU A 32 5.40 -4.92 3.17
CA GLU A 32 6.51 -5.49 2.41
C GLU A 32 6.23 -6.94 1.98
N ASP A 33 5.67 -7.77 2.86
CA ASP A 33 5.27 -9.15 2.52
C ASP A 33 4.15 -9.16 1.46
N ALA A 34 3.11 -8.36 1.65
CA ALA A 34 2.01 -8.24 0.69
C ALA A 34 2.51 -7.77 -0.69
N HIS A 35 3.36 -6.74 -0.72
CA HIS A 35 3.94 -6.21 -1.95
C HIS A 35 4.84 -7.24 -2.64
N SER A 36 5.66 -7.98 -1.89
CA SER A 36 6.52 -9.04 -2.43
C SER A 36 5.71 -10.12 -3.15
N ARG A 37 4.58 -10.52 -2.55
CA ARG A 37 3.70 -11.57 -3.07
C ARG A 37 2.76 -11.13 -4.20
N ALA A 38 2.39 -9.85 -4.25
CA ALA A 38 1.51 -9.33 -5.29
C ALA A 38 2.15 -9.42 -6.69
N ALA A 39 1.32 -9.64 -7.72
CA ALA A 39 1.76 -9.57 -9.11
C ALA A 39 1.67 -8.12 -9.64
N GLU A 40 2.39 -7.84 -10.73
CA GLU A 40 2.31 -6.55 -11.42
C GLU A 40 0.94 -6.33 -12.09
N PRO A 41 0.47 -5.08 -12.27
CA PRO A 41 1.13 -3.81 -11.92
C PRO A 41 0.96 -3.43 -10.44
N LYS A 42 2.07 -3.19 -9.73
CA LYS A 42 2.06 -2.78 -8.32
C LYS A 42 3.05 -1.65 -8.03
N GLU A 43 2.70 -0.84 -7.04
CA GLU A 43 3.52 0.29 -6.59
C GLU A 43 3.60 0.32 -5.05
N LEU A 44 4.75 0.72 -4.52
CA LEU A 44 4.97 0.88 -3.08
C LEU A 44 5.50 2.28 -2.76
N ILE A 45 4.86 2.94 -1.81
CA ILE A 45 5.27 4.25 -1.30
C ILE A 45 5.65 4.10 0.17
N THR A 46 6.87 4.52 0.47
CA THR A 46 7.35 4.68 1.85
C THR A 46 7.34 6.15 2.21
N VAL A 47 6.49 6.55 3.15
CA VAL A 47 6.42 7.92 3.64
C VAL A 47 7.52 8.13 4.68
N ALA A 48 8.49 8.98 4.36
CA ALA A 48 9.63 9.26 5.21
C ALA A 48 9.19 9.84 6.57
N ASN A 49 9.86 9.44 7.64
CA ASN A 49 9.57 9.87 9.01
C ASN A 49 8.15 9.58 9.54
N ALA A 50 7.32 8.80 8.84
CA ALA A 50 5.98 8.45 9.28
C ALA A 50 5.94 7.09 10.00
N GLY A 51 5.21 7.02 11.12
CA GLY A 51 4.80 5.80 11.79
C GLY A 51 3.47 5.25 11.26
N HIS A 52 2.93 4.22 11.93
CA HIS A 52 1.66 3.60 11.55
C HIS A 52 0.47 4.56 11.69
N PHE A 53 0.38 5.24 12.85
CA PHE A 53 -0.71 6.17 13.14
C PHE A 53 -0.58 7.51 12.44
N ASP A 54 0.63 7.89 12.00
CA ASP A 54 0.87 9.19 11.35
C ASP A 54 0.07 9.34 10.05
N LEU A 55 -0.19 8.24 9.35
CA LEU A 55 -0.99 8.25 8.12
C LEU A 55 -2.51 8.25 8.38
N TYR A 56 -2.96 8.36 9.64
CA TYR A 56 -4.39 8.40 9.99
C TYR A 56 -4.92 9.83 9.98
N ASP A 57 -4.15 10.78 10.49
CA ASP A 57 -4.61 12.16 10.76
C ASP A 57 -3.60 13.26 10.39
N LYS A 58 -2.31 12.96 10.22
CA LYS A 58 -1.31 13.95 9.78
C LYS A 58 -1.41 14.15 8.27
N ILE A 59 -2.34 15.00 7.87
CA ILE A 59 -2.65 15.31 6.46
C ILE A 59 -1.42 15.71 5.64
N ASP A 60 -0.42 16.32 6.27
CA ASP A 60 0.84 16.74 5.60
C ASP A 60 1.73 15.55 5.20
N LEU A 61 1.54 14.39 5.81
CA LEU A 61 2.29 13.16 5.52
C LEU A 61 1.52 12.21 4.59
N ILE A 62 0.20 12.35 4.49
CA ILE A 62 -0.63 11.48 3.65
C ILE A 62 -0.43 11.88 2.18
N PRO A 63 0.00 10.97 1.30
CA PRO A 63 0.27 11.28 -0.11
C PRO A 63 -1.03 11.35 -0.94
N PHE A 64 -1.90 12.32 -0.65
CA PHE A 64 -3.21 12.48 -1.31
C PHE A 64 -3.09 12.64 -2.83
N ASP A 65 -2.15 13.44 -3.31
CA ASP A 65 -1.93 13.65 -4.75
C ASP A 65 -1.67 12.34 -5.49
N LYS A 66 -0.97 11.41 -4.84
CA LYS A 66 -0.62 10.11 -5.43
C LYS A 66 -1.81 9.15 -5.41
N LEU A 67 -2.61 9.17 -4.33
CA LEU A 67 -3.89 8.44 -4.28
C LEU A 67 -4.85 8.95 -5.37
N GLU A 68 -5.00 10.26 -5.49
CA GLU A 68 -5.85 10.88 -6.50
C GLU A 68 -5.40 10.46 -7.91
N LYS A 69 -4.10 10.61 -8.22
CA LYS A 69 -3.55 10.20 -9.51
C LYS A 69 -3.79 8.72 -9.79
N PHE A 70 -3.51 7.85 -8.82
CA PHE A 70 -3.68 6.40 -8.96
C PHE A 70 -5.12 6.03 -9.32
N PHE A 71 -6.10 6.58 -8.59
CA PHE A 71 -7.51 6.29 -8.87
C PHE A 71 -7.99 6.88 -10.19
N ARG A 72 -7.55 8.10 -10.55
CA ARG A 72 -7.87 8.69 -11.86
C ARG A 72 -7.36 7.84 -13.02
N ASP A 73 -6.16 7.27 -12.90
CA ASP A 73 -5.57 6.44 -13.94
C ASP A 73 -6.22 5.04 -14.01
N SER A 74 -6.66 4.51 -12.86
CA SER A 74 -7.11 3.12 -12.71
C SER A 74 -8.62 2.91 -12.80
N LEU A 75 -9.44 3.92 -12.52
CA LEU A 75 -10.92 3.85 -12.46
C LEU A 75 -11.58 4.56 -13.64
N LYS A 76 -11.36 4.05 -14.85
CA LYS A 76 -12.03 4.55 -16.07
C LYS A 76 -13.50 4.14 -16.15
#